data_AF-A0A7S1GKW8-F1
#
_entry.id   AF-A0A7S1GKW8-F1
#
_cell.length_a   1.000
_cell.length_b   1.000
_cell.length_c   1.000
_cell.angle_alpha   90.00
_cell.angle_beta   90.00
_cell.angle_gamma   90.00
#
_symmetry.space_group_name_H-M   'P 1'
#
loop_
_entity.id
_entity.type
_entity.pdbx_description
1 polymer ?
#
loop_
_entity_poly.entity_id
_entity_poly.type
_entity_poly.pdbx_seq_one_letter_code
_entity_poly.pdbx_strand_id
1 'polypeptide(L)'
;QQQQQQQPTSTTIYVDNLNLTPGNTHTTPTPPLENQLQCHTPEEECCLGPACWLWDYLRRSGAAGYFLPLSGGADSSAVATIVGIMCQLVVEAAHKSEQIANDVRRVCREEDNHEWLPSSSQELANRILHTAFMGTENSSRQTESRASRLAEAIGAYHFTNIKIDFMVNAVLKVFALTTGKTPKFAVRGGTMTEDLALQNIQARLRMVTAYLFAQLVPWVRGQRGFLLVLGSANVDEGLRGYMTKYDCSSADLNPIGAICKKDLKRMLEWASKYYPVLNEIAEAPPTAELRPITTNGNNDDGDNDDNDNSTNNKEEHTQLDEQEMGMTYEELGWFGRLRKIARCGPVSMYQKLLSTWTHLSPSEVASKVKRFFFYYAINRHKMCTATPAYHAEAYSPDDNRFDLRQFLYNAKWTRQFNTIDTMAAKGAKGA
;
A
#
# COMPACT_ATOMS: atom_id res chain seq x y z
N GLN A 1 -51.85 34.20 24.07
CA GLN A 1 -50.76 34.85 23.32
C GLN A 1 -50.17 33.82 22.36
N GLN A 2 -50.64 33.79 21.12
CA GLN A 2 -50.05 32.96 20.07
C GLN A 2 -48.85 33.71 19.50
N GLN A 3 -47.63 33.20 19.71
CA GLN A 3 -46.46 33.67 18.98
C GLN A 3 -46.61 33.18 17.52
N GLN A 4 -46.90 34.11 16.61
CA GLN A 4 -46.73 33.88 15.18
C GLN A 4 -45.24 33.62 14.92
N GLN A 5 -44.89 32.40 14.52
CA GLN A 5 -43.59 32.12 13.93
C GLN A 5 -43.50 32.89 12.60
N GLN A 6 -42.71 33.97 12.60
CA GLN A 6 -42.31 34.64 11.36
C GLN A 6 -41.50 33.63 10.52
N GLN A 7 -42.02 33.28 9.34
CA GLN A 7 -41.27 32.49 8.38
C GLN A 7 -39.99 33.24 8.00
N PRO A 8 -38.83 32.56 7.88
CA PRO A 8 -37.60 33.22 7.46
C PRO A 8 -37.75 33.71 6.02
N THR A 9 -37.81 35.03 5.83
CA THR A 9 -37.79 35.66 4.51
C THR A 9 -36.36 35.64 3.98
N SER A 10 -36.13 34.96 2.86
CA SER A 10 -34.85 35.04 2.15
C SER A 10 -34.57 36.50 1.76
N THR A 11 -33.35 36.97 1.99
CA THR A 11 -32.94 38.31 1.56
C THR A 11 -32.80 38.32 0.04
N THR A 12 -33.68 39.04 -0.64
CA THR A 12 -33.56 39.28 -2.09
C THR A 12 -32.51 40.36 -2.35
N ILE A 13 -31.43 40.00 -3.05
CA ILE A 13 -30.45 40.96 -3.57
C ILE A 13 -30.82 41.24 -5.02
N TYR A 14 -31.24 42.47 -5.30
CA TYR A 14 -31.50 42.92 -6.67
C TYR A 14 -30.17 43.21 -7.37
N VAL A 15 -29.95 42.55 -8.51
CA VAL A 15 -28.76 42.75 -9.35
C VAL A 15 -29.20 43.53 -10.57
N ASP A 16 -28.80 44.80 -10.64
CA ASP A 16 -29.01 45.63 -11.82
C ASP A 16 -28.17 45.10 -12.99
N ASN A 17 -28.73 45.11 -14.20
CA ASN A 17 -28.10 44.64 -15.45
C ASN A 17 -27.88 43.12 -15.57
N LEU A 18 -28.70 42.30 -14.92
CA LEU A 18 -28.72 40.86 -15.17
C LEU A 18 -29.20 40.56 -16.60
N ASN A 19 -28.28 40.22 -17.49
CA ASN A 19 -28.60 39.80 -18.86
C ASN A 19 -28.47 38.28 -18.98
N LEU A 20 -29.61 37.59 -19.08
CA LEU A 20 -29.68 36.14 -19.31
C LEU A 20 -29.63 35.77 -20.80
N THR A 21 -29.56 36.77 -21.69
CA THR A 21 -29.47 36.57 -23.13
C THR A 21 -28.01 36.32 -23.50
N PRO A 22 -27.67 35.18 -24.11
CA PRO A 22 -26.33 34.97 -24.64
C PRO A 22 -26.01 36.08 -25.66
N GLY A 23 -24.80 36.63 -25.63
CA GLY A 23 -24.38 37.72 -26.54
C GLY A 23 -24.34 37.35 -28.03
N ASN A 24 -24.83 36.17 -28.41
CA ASN A 24 -24.80 35.65 -29.78
C ASN A 24 -26.13 34.93 -30.08
N THR A 25 -26.84 35.36 -31.13
CA THR A 25 -28.21 34.96 -31.50
C THR A 25 -28.36 33.50 -31.96
N HIS A 26 -27.29 32.70 -31.91
CA HIS A 26 -27.22 31.33 -32.42
C HIS A 26 -26.94 30.27 -31.33
N THR A 27 -27.08 30.61 -30.07
CA THR A 27 -26.86 29.67 -28.96
C THR A 27 -28.07 28.76 -28.78
N THR A 28 -27.90 27.48 -29.09
CA THR A 28 -28.90 26.45 -28.78
C THR A 28 -28.79 26.01 -27.32
N PRO A 29 -29.89 25.59 -26.67
CA PRO A 29 -29.82 24.99 -25.35
C PRO A 29 -28.89 23.77 -25.34
N THR A 30 -28.10 23.61 -24.26
CA THR A 30 -27.31 22.39 -24.07
C THR A 30 -28.26 21.19 -24.01
N PRO A 31 -28.14 20.20 -24.90
CA PRO A 31 -29.02 19.04 -24.88
C PRO A 31 -28.83 18.20 -23.61
N PRO A 32 -29.85 17.44 -23.17
CA PRO A 32 -29.68 16.47 -22.10
C PRO A 32 -28.58 15.45 -22.45
N LEU A 33 -27.74 15.13 -21.46
CA LEU A 33 -26.75 14.05 -21.56
C LEU A 33 -27.46 12.69 -21.46
N GLU A 34 -28.21 12.29 -22.48
CA GLU A 34 -28.91 11.00 -22.51
C GLU A 34 -27.91 9.83 -22.44
N ASN A 35 -27.93 9.07 -21.35
CA ASN A 35 -27.09 7.87 -21.13
C ASN A 35 -25.56 8.10 -21.23
N GLN A 36 -25.07 9.33 -21.04
CA GLN A 36 -23.64 9.68 -21.20
C GLN A 36 -22.86 9.80 -19.88
N LEU A 37 -23.48 9.66 -18.71
CA LEU A 37 -22.72 9.64 -17.46
C LEU A 37 -22.00 8.29 -17.32
N GLN A 38 -20.79 8.22 -17.85
CA GLN A 38 -19.90 7.08 -17.68
C GLN A 38 -19.17 7.21 -16.34
N CYS A 39 -19.60 6.40 -15.37
CA CYS A 39 -18.87 6.26 -14.10
C CYS A 39 -17.76 5.25 -14.27
N HIS A 40 -16.60 5.55 -13.69
CA HIS A 40 -15.48 4.63 -13.64
C HIS A 40 -15.81 3.42 -12.76
N THR A 41 -15.22 2.27 -13.09
CA THR A 41 -15.29 1.11 -12.20
C THR A 41 -14.37 1.34 -10.99
N PRO A 42 -14.57 0.63 -9.86
CA PRO A 42 -13.68 0.77 -8.70
C PRO A 42 -12.20 0.52 -9.02
N GLU A 43 -11.90 -0.42 -9.94
CA GLU A 43 -10.54 -0.70 -10.40
C GLU A 43 -9.94 0.49 -11.16
N GLU A 44 -10.73 1.14 -12.01
CA GLU A 44 -10.33 2.35 -12.72
C GLU A 44 -10.08 3.50 -11.74
N GLU A 45 -10.98 3.71 -10.77
CA GLU A 45 -10.82 4.76 -9.76
C GLU A 45 -9.56 4.54 -8.89
N CYS A 46 -9.27 3.29 -8.52
CA CYS A 46 -8.06 2.91 -7.76
C CYS A 46 -6.76 3.20 -8.53
N CYS A 47 -6.80 3.30 -9.86
CA CYS A 47 -5.65 3.67 -10.68
C CYS A 47 -5.62 5.17 -11.02
N LEU A 48 -6.70 5.69 -11.58
CA LEU A 48 -6.75 7.03 -12.18
C LEU A 48 -6.64 8.14 -11.12
N GLY A 49 -7.33 7.98 -9.98
CA GLY A 49 -7.29 8.96 -8.89
C GLY A 49 -5.87 9.12 -8.31
N PRO A 50 -5.25 8.03 -7.82
CA PRO A 50 -3.87 8.07 -7.33
C PRO A 50 -2.85 8.48 -8.40
N ALA A 51 -3.05 8.13 -9.67
CA ALA A 51 -2.17 8.55 -10.76
C ALA A 51 -2.15 10.07 -10.93
N CYS A 52 -3.32 10.69 -11.02
CA CYS A 52 -3.45 12.16 -11.08
C CYS A 52 -2.88 12.84 -9.82
N TRP A 53 -3.09 12.23 -8.65
CA TRP A 53 -2.55 12.73 -7.38
C TRP A 53 -1.02 12.72 -7.36
N LEU A 54 -0.39 11.65 -7.83
CA LEU A 54 1.07 11.58 -7.97
C LEU A 54 1.57 12.64 -8.96
N TRP A 55 0.94 12.78 -10.13
CA TRP A 55 1.36 13.81 -11.09
C TRP A 55 1.38 15.22 -10.49
N ASP A 56 0.32 15.57 -9.75
CA ASP A 56 0.24 16.84 -9.03
C ASP A 56 1.35 16.99 -7.97
N TYR A 57 1.67 15.93 -7.22
CA TYR A 57 2.78 15.93 -6.28
C TYR A 57 4.14 16.10 -6.97
N LEU A 58 4.40 15.35 -8.04
CA LEU A 58 5.67 15.43 -8.75
C LEU A 58 5.89 16.82 -9.33
N ARG A 59 4.88 17.36 -10.01
CA ARG A 59 5.05 18.64 -10.71
C ARG A 59 5.15 19.83 -9.75
N ARG A 60 4.58 19.74 -8.55
CA ARG A 60 4.59 20.83 -7.55
C ARG A 60 5.71 20.74 -6.53
N SER A 61 6.26 19.55 -6.28
CA SER A 61 7.32 19.34 -5.27
C SER A 61 8.72 19.79 -5.73
N GLY A 62 8.93 19.92 -7.04
CA GLY A 62 10.27 20.17 -7.60
C GLY A 62 11.17 18.92 -7.67
N ALA A 63 10.64 17.75 -7.27
CA ALA A 63 11.34 16.47 -7.41
C ALA A 63 11.60 16.12 -8.88
N ALA A 64 12.63 15.29 -9.10
CA ALA A 64 13.02 14.79 -10.43
C ALA A 64 12.29 13.50 -10.82
N GLY A 65 11.54 12.91 -9.89
CA GLY A 65 10.83 11.65 -10.10
C GLY A 65 10.54 10.93 -8.80
N TYR A 66 10.38 9.62 -8.91
CA TYR A 66 10.06 8.69 -7.84
C TYR A 66 11.11 7.61 -7.69
N PHE A 67 11.29 7.15 -6.46
CA PHE A 67 12.00 5.93 -6.12
C PHE A 67 11.05 4.96 -5.44
N LEU A 68 10.95 3.73 -5.95
CA LEU A 68 10.07 2.70 -5.42
C LEU A 68 10.85 1.40 -5.13
N PRO A 69 10.91 0.99 -3.85
CA PRO A 69 11.28 -0.38 -3.47
C PRO A 69 10.28 -1.39 -4.09
N LEU A 70 10.67 -2.04 -5.18
CA LEU A 70 9.81 -2.96 -5.92
C LEU A 70 10.10 -4.40 -5.50
N SER A 71 9.17 -5.02 -4.77
CA SER A 71 9.36 -6.36 -4.19
C SER A 71 8.86 -7.50 -5.09
N GLY A 72 8.13 -7.20 -6.16
CA GLY A 72 7.47 -8.24 -6.98
C GLY A 72 6.26 -8.89 -6.32
N GLY A 73 5.80 -8.33 -5.19
CA GLY A 73 4.51 -8.64 -4.57
C GLY A 73 3.42 -7.66 -5.03
N ALA A 74 2.16 -7.95 -4.66
CA ALA A 74 0.98 -7.22 -5.13
C ALA A 74 1.06 -5.70 -4.86
N ASP A 75 1.43 -5.30 -3.65
CA ASP A 75 1.28 -3.91 -3.22
C ASP A 75 2.30 -2.98 -3.88
N SER A 76 3.59 -3.36 -3.93
CA SER A 76 4.60 -2.57 -4.62
C SER A 76 4.38 -2.55 -6.13
N SER A 77 3.85 -3.65 -6.69
CA SER A 77 3.45 -3.71 -8.10
C SER A 77 2.28 -2.78 -8.40
N ALA A 78 1.29 -2.70 -7.51
CA ALA A 78 0.17 -1.75 -7.62
C ALA A 78 0.66 -0.29 -7.68
N VAL A 79 1.61 0.08 -6.81
CA VAL A 79 2.23 1.41 -6.84
C VAL A 79 2.96 1.66 -8.17
N ALA A 80 3.75 0.69 -8.65
CA ALA A 80 4.45 0.81 -9.93
C ALA A 80 3.44 1.00 -11.09
N THR A 81 2.36 0.22 -11.10
CA THR A 81 1.28 0.30 -12.09
C THR A 81 0.60 1.67 -12.09
N ILE A 82 0.31 2.24 -10.92
CA ILE A 82 -0.26 3.59 -10.80
C ILE A 82 0.66 4.63 -11.46
N VAL A 83 1.98 4.54 -11.24
CA VAL A 83 2.95 5.44 -11.88
C VAL A 83 3.02 5.20 -13.39
N GLY A 84 2.94 3.94 -13.84
CA GLY A 84 2.87 3.60 -15.27
C GLY A 84 1.64 4.20 -15.96
N ILE A 85 0.46 4.08 -15.34
CA ILE A 85 -0.78 4.69 -15.82
C ILE A 85 -0.70 6.21 -15.78
N MET A 86 -0.13 6.79 -14.72
CA MET A 86 0.15 8.23 -14.67
C MET A 86 0.97 8.67 -15.88
N CYS A 87 2.01 7.93 -16.27
CA CYS A 87 2.80 8.25 -17.44
C CYS A 87 1.96 8.20 -18.74
N GLN A 88 1.08 7.21 -18.89
CA GLN A 88 0.17 7.14 -20.04
C GLN A 88 -0.74 8.37 -20.13
N LEU A 89 -1.40 8.73 -19.02
CA LEU A 89 -2.29 9.89 -18.94
C LEU A 89 -1.55 11.20 -19.24
N VAL A 90 -0.35 11.37 -18.67
CA VAL A 90 0.45 12.58 -18.83
C VAL A 90 0.96 12.74 -20.26
N VAL A 91 1.45 11.67 -20.89
CA VAL A 91 1.90 11.73 -22.29
C VAL A 91 0.73 12.07 -23.21
N GLU A 92 -0.43 11.44 -23.04
CA GLU A 92 -1.61 11.78 -23.84
C GLU A 92 -2.04 13.24 -23.64
N ALA A 93 -2.05 13.72 -22.39
CA ALA A 93 -2.47 15.07 -22.07
C ALA A 93 -1.46 16.15 -22.52
N ALA A 94 -0.16 15.84 -22.52
CA ALA A 94 0.89 16.73 -23.01
C ALA A 94 0.72 17.07 -24.51
N HIS A 95 0.23 16.12 -25.31
CA HIS A 95 -0.07 16.37 -26.73
C HIS A 95 -1.27 17.29 -26.96
N LYS A 96 -2.14 17.46 -25.95
CA LYS A 96 -3.37 18.25 -26.03
C LYS A 96 -3.28 19.59 -25.27
N SER A 97 -2.28 19.74 -24.40
CA SER A 97 -2.15 20.90 -23.51
C SER A 97 -0.70 21.34 -23.36
N GLU A 98 -0.41 22.55 -23.85
CA GLU A 98 0.92 23.16 -23.74
C GLU A 98 1.36 23.36 -22.28
N GLN A 99 0.41 23.56 -21.37
CA GLN A 99 0.73 23.64 -19.95
C GLN A 99 1.31 22.31 -19.42
N ILE A 100 0.71 21.18 -19.79
CA ILE A 100 1.18 19.86 -19.37
C ILE A 100 2.49 19.51 -20.08
N ALA A 101 2.64 19.86 -21.37
CA ALA A 101 3.89 19.73 -22.10
C ALA A 101 5.05 20.43 -21.40
N ASN A 102 4.84 21.67 -20.95
CA ASN A 102 5.84 22.42 -20.18
C ASN A 102 6.15 21.80 -18.82
N ASP A 103 5.14 21.28 -18.10
CA ASP A 103 5.36 20.54 -16.86
C ASP A 103 6.19 19.27 -17.08
N VAL A 104 5.94 18.53 -18.18
CA VAL A 104 6.72 17.34 -18.56
C VAL A 104 8.16 17.70 -18.87
N ARG A 105 8.41 18.74 -19.69
CA ARG A 105 9.77 19.23 -19.98
C ARG A 105 10.51 19.60 -18.70
N ARG A 106 9.85 20.32 -17.79
CA ARG A 106 10.43 20.69 -16.49
C ARG A 106 10.78 19.49 -15.62
N VAL A 107 9.86 18.53 -15.47
CA VAL A 107 10.11 17.31 -14.67
C VAL A 107 11.27 16.51 -15.27
N CYS A 108 11.31 16.36 -16.59
CA CYS A 108 12.31 15.58 -17.31
C CYS A 108 13.63 16.31 -17.57
N ARG A 109 13.73 17.59 -17.18
CA ARG A 109 14.90 18.47 -17.36
C ARG A 109 15.24 18.76 -18.83
N GLU A 110 14.20 18.97 -19.62
CA GLU A 110 14.25 19.30 -21.04
C GLU A 110 13.65 20.70 -21.28
N GLU A 111 13.83 21.61 -20.32
CA GLU A 111 13.25 22.97 -20.29
C GLU A 111 13.74 23.83 -21.46
N ASP A 112 15.00 23.63 -21.86
CA ASP A 112 15.64 24.34 -22.97
C ASP A 112 15.28 23.75 -24.35
N ASN A 113 14.59 22.60 -24.39
CA ASN A 113 14.20 21.91 -25.62
C ASN A 113 12.67 21.95 -25.81
N HIS A 114 12.18 23.06 -26.34
CA HIS A 114 10.74 23.28 -26.56
C HIS A 114 10.08 22.27 -27.51
N GLU A 115 10.85 21.61 -28.38
CA GLU A 115 10.32 20.57 -29.29
C GLU A 115 10.25 19.20 -28.63
N TRP A 116 10.96 18.99 -27.52
CA TRP A 116 11.00 17.69 -26.87
C TRP A 116 9.70 17.40 -26.12
N LEU A 117 9.19 16.21 -26.39
CA LEU A 117 8.18 15.49 -25.62
C LEU A 117 8.53 14.00 -25.65
N PRO A 118 8.22 13.25 -24.59
CA PRO A 118 8.43 11.80 -24.59
C PRO A 118 7.59 11.15 -25.70
N SER A 119 8.24 10.32 -26.51
CA SER A 119 7.62 9.58 -27.61
C SER A 119 6.65 8.50 -27.13
N SER A 120 6.79 8.05 -25.88
CA SER A 120 5.96 7.01 -25.27
C SER A 120 5.87 7.18 -23.75
N SER A 121 4.86 6.54 -23.14
CA SER A 121 4.75 6.45 -21.68
C SER A 121 5.96 5.80 -21.03
N GLN A 122 6.59 4.84 -21.72
CA GLN A 122 7.78 4.12 -21.24
C GLN A 122 8.99 5.04 -21.21
N GLU A 123 9.15 5.92 -22.20
CA GLU A 123 10.22 6.93 -22.19
C GLU A 123 10.05 7.89 -21.00
N LEU A 124 8.82 8.36 -20.75
CA LEU A 124 8.53 9.18 -19.58
C LEU A 124 8.83 8.41 -18.29
N ALA A 125 8.31 7.19 -18.14
CA ALA A 125 8.54 6.34 -16.98
C ALA A 125 10.03 6.08 -16.74
N ASN A 126 10.83 5.91 -17.80
CA ASN A 126 12.27 5.73 -17.66
C ASN A 126 12.95 6.95 -17.02
N ARG A 127 12.47 8.15 -17.33
CA ARG A 127 13.03 9.39 -16.76
C ARG A 127 12.59 9.59 -15.31
N ILE A 128 11.35 9.25 -14.96
CA ILE A 128 10.76 9.67 -13.69
C ILE A 128 10.51 8.54 -12.69
N LEU A 129 10.54 7.26 -13.07
CA LEU A 129 10.32 6.14 -12.17
C LEU A 129 11.57 5.28 -12.06
N HIS A 130 12.14 5.25 -10.85
CA HIS A 130 13.29 4.43 -10.51
C HIS A 130 12.83 3.35 -9.54
N THR A 131 13.14 2.10 -9.84
CA THR A 131 12.69 0.97 -9.03
C THR A 131 13.88 0.12 -8.62
N ALA A 132 13.81 -0.51 -7.45
CA ALA A 132 14.86 -1.40 -7.00
C ALA A 132 14.29 -2.64 -6.31
N PHE A 133 14.76 -3.80 -6.75
CA PHE A 133 14.57 -5.05 -6.03
C PHE A 133 15.71 -5.21 -5.01
N MET A 134 15.37 -5.22 -3.71
CA MET A 134 16.32 -5.31 -2.60
C MET A 134 16.25 -6.69 -1.94
N GLY A 135 16.75 -7.67 -2.68
CA GLY A 135 16.76 -9.07 -2.29
C GLY A 135 17.76 -9.40 -1.17
N THR A 136 17.48 -10.49 -0.48
CA THR A 136 18.37 -11.14 0.50
C THR A 136 18.73 -12.54 0.02
N GLU A 137 19.56 -13.26 0.77
CA GLU A 137 19.79 -14.70 0.57
C GLU A 137 18.49 -15.54 0.59
N ASN A 138 17.43 -15.02 1.19
CA ASN A 138 16.14 -15.70 1.32
C ASN A 138 15.13 -15.34 0.22
N SER A 139 15.47 -14.41 -0.68
CA SER A 139 14.56 -13.93 -1.72
C SER A 139 14.48 -14.90 -2.89
N SER A 140 13.26 -15.18 -3.38
CA SER A 140 13.06 -16.12 -4.48
C SER A 140 13.41 -15.50 -5.84
N ARG A 141 13.80 -16.34 -6.80
CA ARG A 141 14.04 -15.89 -8.19
C ARG A 141 12.75 -15.43 -8.86
N GLN A 142 11.62 -15.97 -8.41
CA GLN A 142 10.29 -15.66 -8.92
C GLN A 142 9.89 -14.22 -8.56
N THR A 143 10.08 -13.78 -7.31
CA THR A 143 9.77 -12.38 -6.90
C THR A 143 10.65 -11.38 -7.64
N GLU A 144 11.94 -11.67 -7.76
CA GLU A 144 12.90 -10.84 -8.52
C GLU A 144 12.52 -10.75 -10.01
N SER A 145 12.13 -11.88 -10.62
CA SER A 145 11.70 -11.92 -12.03
C SER A 145 10.42 -11.12 -12.26
N ARG A 146 9.42 -11.23 -11.38
CA ARG A 146 8.17 -10.46 -11.48
C ARG A 146 8.44 -8.95 -11.38
N ALA A 147 9.27 -8.54 -10.41
CA ALA A 147 9.67 -7.14 -10.27
C ALA A 147 10.37 -6.60 -11.53
N SER A 148 11.33 -7.37 -12.06
CA SER A 148 12.10 -6.98 -13.24
C SER A 148 11.22 -6.84 -14.48
N ARG A 149 10.37 -7.85 -14.77
CA ARG A 149 9.46 -7.84 -15.92
C ARG A 149 8.42 -6.73 -15.83
N LEU A 150 7.90 -6.44 -14.65
CA LEU A 150 6.97 -5.32 -14.47
C LEU A 150 7.65 -3.97 -14.68
N ALA A 151 8.85 -3.78 -14.12
CA ALA A 151 9.61 -2.56 -14.31
C ALA A 151 9.94 -2.33 -15.80
N GLU A 152 10.34 -3.38 -16.51
CA GLU A 152 10.59 -3.35 -17.95
C GLU A 152 9.31 -3.00 -18.74
N ALA A 153 8.18 -3.64 -18.45
CA ALA A 153 6.92 -3.38 -19.14
C ALA A 153 6.43 -1.93 -18.96
N ILE A 154 6.66 -1.35 -17.77
CA ILE A 154 6.35 0.06 -17.49
C ILE A 154 7.37 1.01 -18.13
N GLY A 155 8.61 0.56 -18.33
CA GLY A 155 9.74 1.38 -18.80
C GLY A 155 10.56 2.01 -17.66
N ALA A 156 10.38 1.58 -16.42
CA ALA A 156 11.09 2.12 -15.26
C ALA A 156 12.60 1.86 -15.31
N TYR A 157 13.40 2.76 -14.72
CA TYR A 157 14.83 2.54 -14.51
C TYR A 157 15.06 1.61 -13.32
N HIS A 158 15.35 0.33 -13.59
CA HIS A 158 15.32 -0.74 -12.60
C HIS A 158 16.72 -1.19 -12.12
N PHE A 159 16.88 -1.35 -10.81
CA PHE A 159 18.04 -1.97 -10.17
C PHE A 159 17.68 -3.38 -9.66
N THR A 160 18.34 -4.41 -10.19
CA THR A 160 18.15 -5.82 -9.79
C THR A 160 19.15 -6.30 -8.74
N ASN A 161 20.37 -5.75 -8.72
CA ASN A 161 21.50 -6.28 -7.97
C ASN A 161 21.76 -5.63 -6.60
N ILE A 162 20.72 -5.18 -5.88
CA ILE A 162 20.91 -4.62 -4.53
C ILE A 162 20.83 -5.74 -3.48
N LYS A 163 22.00 -6.30 -3.12
CA LYS A 163 22.13 -7.31 -2.08
C LYS A 163 22.27 -6.66 -0.70
N ILE A 164 21.20 -6.67 0.09
CA ILE A 164 21.21 -6.02 1.41
C ILE A 164 21.92 -6.84 2.50
N ASP A 165 22.21 -8.12 2.23
CA ASP A 165 22.85 -9.03 3.19
C ASP A 165 24.19 -8.47 3.70
N PHE A 166 24.95 -7.76 2.87
CA PHE A 166 26.21 -7.13 3.29
C PHE A 166 25.98 -6.11 4.43
N MET A 167 24.93 -5.29 4.32
CA MET A 167 24.58 -4.30 5.34
C MET A 167 24.03 -4.97 6.59
N VAL A 168 23.16 -5.96 6.41
CA VAL A 168 22.58 -6.74 7.52
C VAL A 168 23.70 -7.41 8.32
N ASN A 169 24.61 -8.12 7.65
CA ASN A 169 25.74 -8.80 8.27
C ASN A 169 26.69 -7.82 8.98
N ALA A 170 26.94 -6.64 8.40
CA ALA A 170 27.75 -5.62 9.07
C ALA A 170 27.11 -5.15 10.39
N VAL A 171 25.81 -4.85 10.39
CA VAL A 171 25.09 -4.42 11.60
C VAL A 171 25.06 -5.54 12.66
N LEU A 172 24.79 -6.79 12.24
CA LEU A 172 24.78 -7.93 13.16
C LEU A 172 26.16 -8.21 13.76
N LYS A 173 27.24 -8.05 12.98
CA LYS A 173 28.62 -8.15 13.48
C LYS A 173 28.91 -7.10 14.56
N VAL A 174 28.50 -5.84 14.34
CA VAL A 174 28.65 -4.79 15.36
C VAL A 174 27.91 -5.16 16.65
N PHE A 175 26.67 -5.64 16.54
CA PHE A 175 25.90 -6.10 17.70
C PHE A 175 26.59 -7.27 18.43
N ALA A 176 27.07 -8.26 17.69
CA ALA A 176 27.74 -9.43 18.27
C ALA A 176 29.06 -9.07 18.95
N LEU A 177 29.88 -8.21 18.34
CA LEU A 177 31.13 -7.73 18.93
C LEU A 177 30.89 -6.89 20.20
N THR A 178 29.80 -6.12 20.23
CA THR A 178 29.48 -5.25 21.37
C THR A 178 28.86 -6.02 22.54
N THR A 179 28.02 -7.03 22.27
CA THR A 179 27.20 -7.70 23.30
C THR A 179 27.67 -9.11 23.64
N GLY A 180 28.54 -9.71 22.82
CA GLY A 180 28.93 -11.12 22.92
C GLY A 180 27.83 -12.11 22.53
N LYS A 181 26.69 -11.66 21.96
CA LYS A 181 25.58 -12.51 21.55
C LYS A 181 25.25 -12.34 20.06
N THR A 182 24.98 -13.46 19.39
CA THR A 182 24.55 -13.49 17.99
C THR A 182 23.09 -13.93 17.91
N PRO A 183 22.17 -13.07 17.45
CA PRO A 183 20.77 -13.44 17.30
C PRO A 183 20.59 -14.52 16.23
N LYS A 184 19.63 -15.43 16.42
CA LYS A 184 19.30 -16.49 15.46
C LYS A 184 17.83 -16.41 15.03
N PHE A 185 17.54 -16.84 13.80
CA PHE A 185 16.16 -17.05 13.36
C PHE A 185 15.51 -18.18 14.18
N ALA A 186 14.19 -18.13 14.34
CA ALA A 186 13.43 -19.14 15.09
C ALA A 186 13.63 -20.55 14.51
N VAL A 187 13.67 -20.66 13.17
CA VAL A 187 13.96 -21.91 12.44
C VAL A 187 15.37 -22.45 12.70
N ARG A 188 16.29 -21.63 13.20
CA ARG A 188 17.66 -22.00 13.59
C ARG A 188 17.84 -22.02 15.12
N GLY A 189 16.74 -22.16 15.87
CA GLY A 189 16.74 -22.29 17.34
C GLY A 189 16.82 -20.97 18.11
N GLY A 190 16.59 -19.82 17.47
CA GLY A 190 16.49 -18.52 18.15
C GLY A 190 15.14 -18.29 18.82
N THR A 191 15.08 -17.32 19.74
CA THR A 191 13.80 -16.89 20.33
C THR A 191 12.96 -16.07 19.34
N MET A 192 11.65 -15.97 19.59
CA MET A 192 10.75 -15.13 18.77
C MET A 192 11.17 -13.65 18.74
N THR A 193 11.81 -13.17 19.81
CA THR A 193 12.36 -11.82 19.89
C THR A 193 13.54 -11.64 18.93
N GLU A 194 14.44 -12.61 18.87
CA GLU A 194 15.58 -12.60 17.95
C GLU A 194 15.11 -12.67 16.49
N ASP A 195 14.17 -13.57 16.21
CA ASP A 195 13.59 -13.77 14.89
C ASP A 195 12.93 -12.48 14.36
N LEU A 196 12.10 -11.85 15.19
CA LEU A 196 11.48 -10.57 14.86
C LEU A 196 12.51 -9.44 14.70
N ALA A 197 13.58 -9.42 15.51
CA ALA A 197 14.64 -8.44 15.39
C ALA A 197 15.41 -8.59 14.06
N LEU A 198 15.68 -9.82 13.63
CA LEU A 198 16.34 -10.14 12.36
C LEU A 198 15.49 -9.77 11.15
N GLN A 199 14.18 -10.00 11.19
CA GLN A 199 13.27 -9.55 10.13
C GLN A 199 13.19 -8.01 10.09
N ASN A 200 13.04 -7.37 11.25
CA ASN A 200 12.93 -5.91 11.35
C ASN A 200 14.20 -5.19 10.85
N ILE A 201 15.40 -5.70 11.14
CA ILE A 201 16.64 -5.02 10.69
C ILE A 201 16.78 -5.08 9.17
N GLN A 202 16.42 -6.20 8.54
CA GLN A 202 16.35 -6.30 7.08
C GLN A 202 15.36 -5.27 6.51
N ALA A 203 14.17 -5.17 7.09
CA ALA A 203 13.14 -4.23 6.64
C ALA A 203 13.59 -2.76 6.76
N ARG A 204 14.24 -2.38 7.86
CA ARG A 204 14.75 -1.01 8.08
C ARG A 204 15.93 -0.66 7.17
N LEU A 205 16.83 -1.60 6.92
CA LEU A 205 17.98 -1.35 6.05
C LEU A 205 17.53 -1.11 4.60
N ARG A 206 16.48 -1.78 4.12
CA ARG A 206 15.87 -1.46 2.82
C ARG A 206 15.39 -0.01 2.75
N MET A 207 14.80 0.52 3.84
CA MET A 207 14.39 1.93 3.90
C MET A 207 15.60 2.86 3.80
N VAL A 208 16.66 2.61 4.58
CA VAL A 208 17.89 3.41 4.53
C VAL A 208 18.48 3.42 3.12
N THR A 209 18.55 2.26 2.47
CA THR A 209 19.02 2.14 1.08
C THR A 209 18.11 2.88 0.11
N ALA A 210 16.79 2.79 0.27
CA ALA A 210 15.83 3.47 -0.60
C ALA A 210 16.03 4.99 -0.60
N TYR A 211 16.18 5.62 0.57
CA TYR A 211 16.42 7.06 0.65
C TYR A 211 17.79 7.46 0.10
N LEU A 212 18.83 6.64 0.31
CA LEU A 212 20.15 6.91 -0.29
C LEU A 212 20.07 6.94 -1.82
N PHE A 213 19.38 5.96 -2.42
CA PHE A 213 19.18 5.91 -3.86
C PHE A 213 18.28 7.06 -4.33
N ALA A 214 17.20 7.35 -3.62
CA ALA A 214 16.31 8.45 -3.97
C ALA A 214 17.06 9.81 -4.03
N GLN A 215 18.05 10.00 -3.16
CA GLN A 215 18.85 11.21 -3.12
C GLN A 215 19.97 11.25 -4.18
N LEU A 216 20.56 10.11 -4.55
CA LEU A 216 21.77 10.05 -5.37
C LEU A 216 21.58 9.49 -6.79
N VAL A 217 20.49 8.78 -7.09
CA VAL A 217 20.25 8.24 -8.43
C VAL A 217 20.15 9.34 -9.50
N PRO A 218 19.51 10.50 -9.26
CA PRO A 218 19.59 11.62 -10.20
C PRO A 218 21.03 12.01 -10.51
N TRP A 219 21.89 12.12 -9.49
CA TRP A 219 23.32 12.41 -9.68
C TRP A 219 24.06 11.34 -10.49
N VAL A 220 23.80 10.05 -10.22
CA VAL A 220 24.36 8.92 -11.01
C VAL A 220 23.97 9.03 -12.49
N ARG A 221 22.76 9.54 -12.77
CA ARG A 221 22.25 9.75 -14.13
C ARG A 221 22.69 11.07 -14.75
N GLY A 222 23.60 11.82 -14.12
CA GLY A 222 24.05 13.13 -14.60
C GLY A 222 22.99 14.23 -14.48
N GLN A 223 21.94 13.99 -13.69
CA GLN A 223 20.84 14.92 -13.45
C GLN A 223 20.94 15.56 -12.06
N ARG A 224 20.18 16.63 -11.86
CA ARG A 224 20.06 17.33 -10.56
C ARG A 224 18.70 17.05 -9.92
N GLY A 225 18.64 17.18 -8.60
CA GLY A 225 17.41 17.03 -7.81
C GLY A 225 17.41 15.77 -6.96
N PHE A 226 16.23 15.38 -6.52
CA PHE A 226 15.97 14.23 -5.66
C PHE A 226 14.72 13.50 -6.15
N LEU A 227 14.57 12.24 -5.74
CA LEU A 227 13.37 11.44 -5.99
C LEU A 227 12.51 11.38 -4.72
N LEU A 228 11.20 11.38 -4.89
CA LEU A 228 10.27 11.09 -3.80
C LEU A 228 10.18 9.57 -3.60
N VAL A 229 10.41 9.10 -2.38
CA VAL A 229 10.26 7.69 -2.05
C VAL A 229 8.78 7.34 -1.96
N LEU A 230 8.37 6.29 -2.67
CA LEU A 230 7.01 5.76 -2.63
C LEU A 230 6.91 4.56 -1.68
N GLY A 231 5.94 4.64 -0.78
CA GLY A 231 5.56 3.54 0.12
C GLY A 231 4.46 2.68 -0.48
N SER A 232 4.37 1.43 -0.03
CA SER A 232 3.43 0.44 -0.55
C SER A 232 2.68 -0.32 0.54
N ALA A 233 2.41 0.31 1.69
CA ALA A 233 1.56 -0.30 2.73
C ALA A 233 0.09 -0.07 2.36
N ASN A 234 -0.77 -1.09 2.49
CA ASN A 234 -2.21 -0.95 2.24
C ASN A 234 -3.00 -0.58 3.52
N VAL A 235 -4.28 -0.23 3.36
CA VAL A 235 -5.13 0.25 4.46
C VAL A 235 -5.36 -0.80 5.55
N ASP A 236 -5.42 -2.08 5.17
CA ASP A 236 -5.76 -3.18 6.07
C ASP A 236 -4.55 -3.53 6.97
N GLU A 237 -3.35 -3.57 6.39
CA GLU A 237 -2.08 -3.68 7.10
C GLU A 237 -1.85 -2.50 8.04
N GLY A 238 -2.11 -1.27 7.58
CA GLY A 238 -2.04 -0.06 8.39
C GLY A 238 -3.02 -0.09 9.58
N LEU A 239 -4.26 -0.53 9.35
CA LEU A 239 -5.29 -0.65 10.39
C LEU A 239 -4.87 -1.66 11.47
N ARG A 240 -4.32 -2.81 11.05
CA ARG A 240 -3.84 -3.87 11.93
C ARG A 240 -2.49 -3.54 12.58
N GLY A 241 -1.74 -2.63 11.96
CA GLY A 241 -0.36 -2.29 12.27
C GLY A 241 0.62 -3.42 11.96
N TYR A 242 0.34 -4.19 10.91
CA TYR A 242 1.18 -5.26 10.39
C TYR A 242 2.23 -4.67 9.43
N MET A 243 3.23 -4.00 10.02
CA MET A 243 4.37 -3.38 9.35
C MET A 243 5.52 -3.22 10.33
N THR A 244 6.76 -3.12 9.86
CA THR A 244 7.87 -2.74 10.73
C THR A 244 7.92 -1.23 10.84
N LYS A 245 7.94 -0.69 12.07
CA LYS A 245 8.08 0.76 12.24
C LYS A 245 9.42 1.23 11.65
N TYR A 246 9.35 2.17 10.71
CA TYR A 246 10.48 2.71 9.94
C TYR A 246 11.13 1.73 8.94
N ASP A 247 10.36 0.82 8.35
CA ASP A 247 10.75 0.13 7.10
C ASP A 247 10.26 0.89 5.85
N CYS A 248 10.22 0.24 4.69
CA CYS A 248 9.73 0.83 3.44
C CYS A 248 8.24 1.22 3.44
N SER A 249 7.47 0.92 4.50
CA SER A 249 6.17 1.54 4.75
C SER A 249 6.29 3.03 5.14
N SER A 250 7.48 3.46 5.55
CA SER A 250 7.84 4.83 5.92
C SER A 250 8.59 5.52 4.77
N ALA A 251 7.83 6.02 3.82
CA ALA A 251 8.24 6.76 2.63
C ALA A 251 7.75 8.23 2.67
N ASP A 252 7.97 9.00 1.59
CA ASP A 252 7.47 10.37 1.46
C ASP A 252 5.96 10.39 1.17
N LEU A 253 5.52 9.52 0.26
CA LEU A 253 4.12 9.41 -0.19
C LEU A 253 3.70 7.94 -0.34
N ASN A 254 2.43 7.65 -0.09
CA ASN A 254 1.85 6.32 -0.31
C ASN A 254 0.54 6.41 -1.12
N PRO A 255 0.55 6.09 -2.43
CA PRO A 255 -0.64 6.21 -3.26
C PRO A 255 -1.70 5.13 -2.99
N ILE A 256 -1.34 4.04 -2.29
CA ILE A 256 -2.25 2.92 -1.99
C ILE A 256 -2.63 2.79 -0.51
N GLY A 257 -2.14 3.69 0.35
CA GLY A 257 -2.28 3.58 1.81
C GLY A 257 -3.70 3.64 2.35
N ALA A 258 -4.67 4.03 1.54
CA ALA A 258 -6.08 3.98 1.86
C ALA A 258 -6.88 3.06 0.92
N ILE A 259 -6.25 2.12 0.21
CA ILE A 259 -6.93 1.14 -0.65
C ILE A 259 -6.86 -0.24 0.03
N CYS A 260 -7.96 -1.00 0.00
CA CYS A 260 -8.03 -2.33 0.59
C CYS A 260 -7.33 -3.39 -0.26
N LYS A 261 -6.81 -4.45 0.38
CA LYS A 261 -6.05 -5.52 -0.30
C LYS A 261 -6.86 -6.18 -1.43
N LYS A 262 -8.18 -6.32 -1.22
CA LYS A 262 -9.10 -6.91 -2.21
C LYS A 262 -9.20 -6.05 -3.47
N ASP A 263 -9.33 -4.73 -3.31
CA ASP A 263 -9.41 -3.82 -4.45
C ASP A 263 -8.06 -3.65 -5.14
N LEU A 264 -6.94 -3.73 -4.40
CA LEU A 264 -5.62 -3.83 -5.01
C LEU A 264 -5.49 -5.05 -5.92
N LYS A 265 -5.96 -6.23 -5.49
CA LYS A 265 -5.93 -7.43 -6.33
C LYS A 265 -6.78 -7.24 -7.60
N ARG A 266 -8.02 -6.75 -7.47
CA ARG A 266 -8.90 -6.45 -8.62
C ARG A 266 -8.29 -5.43 -9.57
N MET A 267 -7.62 -4.42 -9.01
CA MET A 267 -6.91 -3.39 -9.78
C MET A 267 -5.76 -3.99 -10.59
N LEU A 268 -4.97 -4.91 -10.02
CA LEU A 268 -3.89 -5.60 -10.75
C LEU A 268 -4.45 -6.48 -11.89
N GLU A 269 -5.53 -7.21 -11.63
CA GLU A 269 -6.23 -8.02 -12.64
C GLU A 269 -6.75 -7.12 -13.78
N TRP A 270 -7.38 -5.99 -13.48
CA TRP A 270 -7.83 -5.01 -14.47
C TRP A 270 -6.68 -4.40 -15.27
N ALA A 271 -5.58 -4.05 -14.60
CA ALA A 271 -4.41 -3.42 -15.22
C ALA A 271 -3.57 -4.42 -16.05
N SER A 272 -3.80 -5.72 -15.90
CA SER A 272 -3.12 -6.76 -16.67
C SER A 272 -3.32 -6.63 -18.19
N LYS A 273 -4.41 -5.97 -18.62
CA LYS A 273 -4.65 -5.62 -20.03
C LYS A 273 -3.58 -4.67 -20.61
N TYR A 274 -2.92 -3.90 -19.76
CA TYR A 274 -1.79 -3.04 -20.12
C TYR A 274 -0.44 -3.72 -19.81
N TYR A 275 -0.38 -4.45 -18.70
CA TYR A 275 0.86 -5.07 -18.21
C TYR A 275 0.61 -6.55 -17.85
N PRO A 276 0.78 -7.50 -18.79
CA PRO A 276 0.36 -8.89 -18.61
C PRO A 276 0.95 -9.62 -17.40
N VAL A 277 2.17 -9.25 -16.97
CA VAL A 277 2.82 -9.79 -15.76
C VAL A 277 2.00 -9.59 -14.48
N LEU A 278 1.07 -8.63 -14.46
CA LEU A 278 0.24 -8.36 -13.30
C LEU A 278 -0.74 -9.50 -12.96
N ASN A 279 -1.16 -10.31 -13.94
CA ASN A 279 -2.00 -11.48 -13.65
C ASN A 279 -1.25 -12.49 -12.77
N GLU A 280 0.00 -12.80 -13.12
CA GLU A 280 0.86 -13.67 -12.32
C GLU A 280 1.09 -13.10 -10.91
N ILE A 281 1.26 -11.78 -10.79
CA ILE A 281 1.43 -11.11 -9.49
C ILE A 281 0.15 -11.17 -8.66
N ALA A 282 -1.03 -11.02 -9.26
CA ALA A 282 -2.32 -11.05 -8.58
C ALA A 282 -2.69 -12.46 -8.09
N GLU A 283 -2.23 -13.50 -8.79
CA GLU A 283 -2.42 -14.91 -8.43
C GLU A 283 -1.40 -15.41 -7.41
N ALA A 284 -0.23 -14.77 -7.32
CA ALA A 284 0.82 -15.18 -6.40
C ALA A 284 0.35 -15.07 -4.93
N PRO A 285 0.70 -16.05 -4.08
CA PRO A 285 0.35 -16.00 -2.66
C PRO A 285 1.03 -14.81 -1.96
N PRO A 286 0.34 -14.09 -1.07
CA PRO A 286 0.94 -12.97 -0.32
C PRO A 286 1.91 -13.50 0.74
N THR A 287 3.20 -13.31 0.50
CA THR A 287 4.27 -13.83 1.37
C THR A 287 5.36 -12.81 1.63
N ALA A 288 5.93 -12.85 2.85
CA ALA A 288 7.09 -12.07 3.22
C ALA A 288 8.36 -12.95 3.24
N GLU A 289 9.24 -12.78 2.26
CA GLU A 289 10.50 -13.55 2.12
C GLU A 289 11.61 -13.00 3.04
N LEU A 290 11.37 -12.99 4.36
CA LEU A 290 12.30 -12.43 5.37
C LEU A 290 12.98 -13.49 6.27
N ARG A 291 12.57 -14.75 6.16
CA ARG A 291 13.11 -15.89 6.92
C ARG A 291 13.74 -16.92 5.96
N PRO A 292 14.74 -17.69 6.42
CA PRO A 292 15.23 -18.83 5.67
C PRO A 292 14.12 -19.85 5.41
N ILE A 293 14.04 -20.35 4.18
CA ILE A 293 13.13 -21.43 3.82
C ILE A 293 13.65 -22.70 4.49
N THR A 294 12.81 -23.38 5.28
CA THR A 294 13.10 -24.72 5.77
C THR A 294 12.88 -25.71 4.62
N THR A 295 13.93 -26.10 3.92
CA THR A 295 13.93 -27.39 3.24
C THR A 295 14.02 -28.46 4.33
N ASN A 296 12.89 -29.09 4.68
CA ASN A 296 12.93 -30.26 5.54
C ASN A 296 13.80 -31.33 4.86
N GLY A 297 14.94 -31.65 5.49
CA GLY A 297 15.87 -32.70 5.08
C GLY A 297 16.97 -32.24 4.14
N ASN A 298 18.06 -31.73 4.69
CA ASN A 298 19.38 -32.32 4.46
C ASN A 298 20.24 -31.97 5.67
N ASN A 299 20.65 -33.02 6.38
CA ASN A 299 21.80 -32.95 7.24
C ASN A 299 22.97 -32.46 6.38
N ASP A 300 23.70 -31.52 6.95
CA ASP A 300 24.97 -31.01 6.46
C ASP A 300 25.99 -32.16 6.53
N ASP A 301 25.97 -33.05 5.53
CA ASP A 301 27.06 -33.98 5.23
C ASP A 301 27.13 -34.08 3.69
N GLY A 302 28.24 -33.58 3.14
CA GLY A 302 28.47 -33.53 1.72
C GLY A 302 28.60 -34.93 1.13
N ASP A 303 27.80 -35.22 0.11
CA ASP A 303 28.25 -36.02 -1.01
C ASP A 303 27.45 -35.64 -2.27
N ASN A 304 28.17 -35.47 -3.37
CA ASN A 304 27.58 -35.25 -4.69
C ASN A 304 26.98 -36.56 -5.16
N ASP A 305 25.69 -36.58 -5.50
CA ASP A 305 25.25 -37.46 -6.58
C ASP A 305 24.04 -36.90 -7.33
N ASP A 306 24.18 -36.94 -8.65
CA ASP A 306 23.23 -36.46 -9.65
C ASP A 306 22.09 -37.48 -9.86
N ASN A 307 20.93 -36.96 -10.27
CA ASN A 307 19.69 -37.64 -10.66
C ASN A 307 18.69 -37.98 -9.54
N ASP A 308 17.65 -37.17 -9.42
CA ASP A 308 16.30 -37.73 -9.52
C ASP A 308 15.30 -36.70 -10.07
N ASN A 309 14.60 -37.12 -11.12
CA ASN A 309 13.58 -36.35 -11.81
C ASN A 309 12.22 -36.82 -11.27
N SER A 310 11.87 -36.32 -10.09
CA SER A 310 10.64 -36.70 -9.39
C SER A 310 9.85 -35.46 -8.97
N THR A 311 8.73 -35.24 -9.66
CA THR A 311 7.62 -34.38 -9.27
C THR A 311 7.14 -34.73 -7.86
N ASN A 312 7.69 -34.04 -6.86
CA ASN A 312 7.18 -34.04 -5.51
C ASN A 312 6.93 -32.59 -5.08
N ASN A 313 5.65 -32.28 -4.82
CA ASN A 313 5.20 -31.10 -4.12
C ASN A 313 5.90 -31.03 -2.75
N LYS A 314 7.07 -30.40 -2.70
CA LYS A 314 7.71 -30.00 -1.45
C LYS A 314 6.89 -28.85 -0.91
N GLU A 315 6.22 -29.05 0.22
CA GLU A 315 5.58 -27.98 0.97
C GLU A 315 6.66 -27.01 1.46
N GLU A 316 6.94 -26.00 0.63
CA GLU A 316 7.68 -24.82 1.03
C GLU A 316 6.87 -24.13 2.13
N HIS A 317 7.38 -24.09 3.35
CA HIS A 317 6.77 -23.31 4.43
C HIS A 317 6.98 -21.81 4.16
N THR A 318 6.25 -21.26 3.19
CA THR A 318 6.24 -19.82 2.90
C THR A 318 5.36 -19.09 3.92
N GLN A 319 5.87 -18.00 4.49
CA GLN A 319 5.19 -17.19 5.51
C GLN A 319 4.03 -16.42 4.87
N LEU A 320 2.80 -16.93 5.00
CA LEU A 320 1.58 -16.27 4.52
C LEU A 320 1.14 -15.18 5.51
N ASP A 321 0.89 -13.97 5.00
CA ASP A 321 0.55 -12.80 5.83
C ASP A 321 -0.69 -13.02 6.70
N GLU A 322 -1.75 -13.63 6.14
CA GLU A 322 -3.01 -13.87 6.84
C GLU A 322 -2.85 -14.87 8.01
N GLN A 323 -1.95 -15.84 7.86
CA GLN A 323 -1.64 -16.80 8.92
C GLN A 323 -0.91 -16.12 10.07
N GLU A 324 0.06 -15.24 9.78
CA GLU A 324 0.78 -14.49 10.82
C GLU A 324 -0.09 -13.45 11.50
N MET A 325 -0.96 -12.75 10.75
CA MET A 325 -1.93 -11.83 11.33
C MET A 325 -3.00 -12.55 12.17
N GLY A 326 -3.25 -13.83 11.87
CA GLY A 326 -4.27 -14.67 12.49
C GLY A 326 -5.70 -14.26 12.11
N MET A 327 -5.87 -13.67 10.92
CA MET A 327 -7.12 -13.20 10.32
C MET A 327 -6.92 -12.93 8.82
N THR A 328 -7.99 -13.07 8.04
CA THR A 328 -7.96 -12.79 6.60
C THR A 328 -8.10 -11.31 6.29
N TYR A 329 -7.71 -10.88 5.09
CA TYR A 329 -7.94 -9.52 4.59
C TYR A 329 -9.44 -9.19 4.49
N GLU A 330 -10.28 -10.19 4.22
CA GLU A 330 -11.74 -10.00 4.22
C GLU A 330 -12.26 -9.66 5.64
N GLU A 331 -11.78 -10.38 6.66
CA GLU A 331 -12.10 -10.10 8.06
C GLU A 331 -11.61 -8.71 8.48
N LEU A 332 -10.40 -8.32 8.07
CA LEU A 332 -9.86 -6.98 8.31
C LEU A 332 -10.74 -5.88 7.69
N GLY A 333 -11.22 -6.07 6.46
CA GLY A 333 -12.16 -5.14 5.83
C GLY A 333 -13.46 -4.99 6.62
N TRP A 334 -14.01 -6.09 7.15
CA TRP A 334 -15.17 -6.03 8.07
C TRP A 334 -14.85 -5.24 9.34
N PHE A 335 -13.73 -5.51 9.99
CA PHE A 335 -13.32 -4.80 11.19
C PHE A 335 -13.12 -3.30 10.94
N GLY A 336 -12.48 -2.93 9.83
CA GLY A 336 -12.27 -1.54 9.42
C GLY A 336 -13.59 -0.78 9.25
N ARG A 337 -14.49 -1.31 8.43
CA ARG A 337 -15.81 -0.70 8.18
C ARG A 337 -16.65 -0.61 9.45
N LEU A 338 -16.71 -1.67 10.26
CA LEU A 338 -17.46 -1.65 11.51
C LEU A 338 -16.87 -0.64 12.52
N ARG A 339 -15.55 -0.60 12.65
CA ARG A 339 -14.87 0.31 13.57
C ARG A 339 -15.07 1.78 13.19
N LYS A 340 -14.87 2.13 11.92
CA LYS A 340 -14.80 3.53 11.47
C LYS A 340 -16.15 4.05 10.96
N ILE A 341 -16.82 3.31 10.09
CA ILE A 341 -18.08 3.75 9.46
C ILE A 341 -19.25 3.50 10.41
N ALA A 342 -19.39 2.27 10.92
CA ALA A 342 -20.46 1.91 11.87
C ALA A 342 -20.16 2.31 13.32
N ARG A 343 -18.99 2.92 13.58
CA ARG A 343 -18.56 3.45 14.88
C ARG A 343 -18.60 2.42 16.03
N CYS A 344 -18.34 1.15 15.71
CA CYS A 344 -18.37 0.07 16.69
C CYS A 344 -17.08 0.01 17.51
N GLY A 345 -17.22 0.02 18.84
CA GLY A 345 -16.21 -0.49 19.77
C GLY A 345 -16.27 -2.04 19.89
N PRO A 346 -15.47 -2.66 20.78
CA PRO A 346 -15.36 -4.12 20.84
C PRO A 346 -16.69 -4.85 21.04
N VAL A 347 -17.50 -4.40 22.02
CA VAL A 347 -18.77 -5.06 22.36
C VAL A 347 -19.80 -4.93 21.24
N SER A 348 -19.98 -3.72 20.68
CA SER A 348 -20.90 -3.48 19.57
C SER A 348 -20.47 -4.20 18.29
N MET A 349 -19.16 -4.29 18.03
CA MET A 349 -18.62 -5.03 16.89
C MET A 349 -18.93 -6.51 17.02
N TYR A 350 -18.70 -7.08 18.20
CA TYR A 350 -19.06 -8.46 18.51
C TYR A 350 -20.54 -8.75 18.27
N GLN A 351 -21.43 -7.92 18.83
CA GLN A 351 -22.88 -8.05 18.63
C GLN A 351 -23.28 -8.01 17.15
N LYS A 352 -22.71 -7.08 16.38
CA LYS A 352 -23.00 -6.97 14.95
C LYS A 352 -22.52 -8.21 14.19
N LEU A 353 -21.30 -8.66 14.46
CA LEU A 353 -20.71 -9.81 13.79
C LEU A 353 -21.40 -11.14 14.16
N LEU A 354 -21.95 -11.28 15.36
CA LEU A 354 -22.77 -12.46 15.70
C LEU A 354 -23.95 -12.64 14.74
N SER A 355 -24.61 -11.54 14.35
CA SER A 355 -25.73 -11.60 13.40
C SER A 355 -25.29 -11.78 11.95
N THR A 356 -24.07 -11.35 11.61
CA THR A 356 -23.56 -11.35 10.23
C THR A 356 -22.79 -12.62 9.89
N TRP A 357 -21.97 -13.12 10.81
CA TRP A 357 -21.11 -14.28 10.63
C TRP A 357 -21.77 -15.52 11.23
N THR A 358 -22.91 -15.91 10.66
CA THR A 358 -23.70 -17.07 11.10
C THR A 358 -22.97 -18.41 10.96
N HIS A 359 -21.87 -18.43 10.22
CA HIS A 359 -21.00 -19.60 10.02
C HIS A 359 -19.99 -19.80 11.16
N LEU A 360 -19.89 -18.87 12.12
CA LEU A 360 -18.96 -18.95 13.26
C LEU A 360 -19.73 -19.02 14.59
N SER A 361 -19.19 -19.76 15.54
CA SER A 361 -19.73 -19.81 16.90
C SER A 361 -19.52 -18.48 17.65
N PRO A 362 -20.34 -18.20 18.68
CA PRO A 362 -20.16 -17.00 19.51
C PRO A 362 -18.77 -16.86 20.14
N SER A 363 -18.10 -17.97 20.44
CA SER A 363 -16.75 -18.00 21.01
C SER A 363 -15.66 -17.67 19.97
N GLU A 364 -15.84 -18.10 18.72
CA GLU A 364 -14.93 -17.78 17.63
C GLU A 364 -15.00 -16.31 17.25
N VAL A 365 -16.22 -15.77 17.11
CA VAL A 365 -16.42 -14.32 16.85
C VAL A 365 -15.80 -13.49 17.98
N ALA A 366 -16.00 -13.90 19.25
CA ALA A 366 -15.40 -13.24 20.40
C ALA A 366 -13.87 -13.24 20.30
N SER A 367 -13.27 -14.38 19.97
CA SER A 367 -11.82 -14.54 19.84
C SER A 367 -11.25 -13.64 18.73
N LYS A 368 -11.91 -13.60 17.57
CA LYS A 368 -11.50 -12.75 16.43
C LYS A 368 -11.60 -11.25 16.76
N VAL A 369 -12.71 -10.80 17.34
CA VAL A 369 -12.88 -9.39 17.74
C VAL A 369 -11.85 -8.97 18.79
N LYS A 370 -11.62 -9.81 19.81
CA LYS A 370 -10.61 -9.54 20.84
C LYS A 370 -9.21 -9.46 20.26
N ARG A 371 -8.85 -10.39 19.37
CA ARG A 371 -7.56 -10.40 18.69
C ARG A 371 -7.37 -9.13 17.86
N PHE A 372 -8.36 -8.72 17.08
CA PHE A 372 -8.33 -7.47 16.32
C PHE A 372 -8.06 -6.26 17.23
N PHE A 373 -8.86 -6.05 18.28
CA PHE A 373 -8.71 -4.88 19.16
C PHE A 373 -7.43 -4.89 20.00
N PHE A 374 -6.94 -6.05 20.41
CA PHE A 374 -5.64 -6.18 21.07
C PHE A 374 -4.52 -5.65 20.17
N TYR A 375 -4.46 -6.17 18.95
CA TYR A 375 -3.40 -5.82 18.02
C TYR A 375 -3.52 -4.40 17.46
N TYR A 376 -4.74 -3.95 17.17
CA TYR A 376 -5.02 -2.55 16.86
C TYR A 376 -4.48 -1.62 17.96
N ALA A 377 -4.73 -1.95 19.23
CA ALA A 377 -4.30 -1.13 20.37
C ALA A 377 -2.78 -1.07 20.52
N ILE A 378 -2.07 -2.22 20.51
CA ILE A 378 -0.62 -2.23 20.71
C ILE A 378 0.14 -1.61 19.53
N ASN A 379 -0.41 -1.69 18.32
CA ASN A 379 0.25 -1.18 17.12
C ASN A 379 -0.20 0.22 16.71
N ARG A 380 -1.18 0.85 17.38
CA ARG A 380 -1.70 2.16 16.95
C ARG A 380 -0.61 3.24 16.87
N HIS A 381 0.40 3.17 17.75
CA HIS A 381 1.55 4.06 17.75
C HIS A 381 2.36 4.06 16.44
N LYS A 382 2.18 3.07 15.56
CA LYS A 382 2.79 3.05 14.22
C LYS A 382 2.10 4.04 13.28
N MET A 383 0.79 4.23 13.42
CA MET A 383 0.01 5.14 12.58
C MET A 383 0.33 6.62 12.80
N CYS A 384 0.82 6.99 13.99
CA CYS A 384 1.23 8.36 14.28
C CYS A 384 2.44 8.83 13.44
N THR A 385 3.18 7.88 12.87
CA THR A 385 4.35 8.16 12.01
C THR A 385 4.23 7.42 10.67
N ALA A 386 3.03 7.01 10.29
CA ALA A 386 2.80 6.38 8.99
C ALA A 386 2.91 7.43 7.89
N THR A 387 3.36 6.99 6.71
CA THR A 387 3.48 7.86 5.53
C THR A 387 2.13 8.45 5.13
N PRO A 388 2.08 9.76 4.77
CA PRO A 388 0.90 10.36 4.21
C PRO A 388 0.41 9.60 2.97
N ALA A 389 -0.84 9.18 3.01
CA ALA A 389 -1.44 8.36 1.96
C ALA A 389 -2.48 9.13 1.15
N TYR A 390 -2.65 8.74 -0.12
CA TYR A 390 -3.84 9.10 -0.88
C TYR A 390 -5.10 8.63 -0.13
N HIS A 391 -6.15 9.44 -0.12
CA HIS A 391 -7.40 9.10 0.55
C HIS A 391 -8.36 8.44 -0.44
N ALA A 392 -8.81 7.22 -0.13
CA ALA A 392 -9.79 6.47 -0.93
C ALA A 392 -10.87 5.87 -0.03
N GLU A 393 -10.50 4.93 0.84
CA GLU A 393 -11.47 4.26 1.70
C GLU A 393 -12.00 5.13 2.84
N ALA A 394 -13.32 5.11 3.02
CA ALA A 394 -14.03 5.80 4.10
C ALA A 394 -13.76 5.21 5.49
N TYR A 395 -12.93 4.16 5.57
CA TYR A 395 -12.50 3.55 6.83
C TYR A 395 -11.01 3.70 7.15
N SER A 396 -10.29 4.57 6.41
CA SER A 396 -8.85 4.80 6.60
C SER A 396 -8.45 5.02 8.08
N PRO A 397 -7.35 4.41 8.55
CA PRO A 397 -6.83 4.58 9.91
C PRO A 397 -5.88 5.78 10.06
N ASP A 398 -5.77 6.68 9.06
CA ASP A 398 -4.89 7.87 9.12
C ASP A 398 -5.13 8.70 10.38
N ASP A 399 -4.06 8.93 11.15
CA ASP A 399 -4.13 9.65 12.42
C ASP A 399 -3.93 11.17 12.25
N ASN A 400 -3.49 11.64 11.08
CA ASN A 400 -3.16 13.04 10.87
C ASN A 400 -4.39 13.92 10.63
N ARG A 401 -5.40 13.39 9.96
CA ARG A 401 -6.57 14.16 9.52
C ARG A 401 -7.88 13.40 9.70
N PHE A 402 -7.92 12.13 9.33
CA PHE A 402 -9.19 11.43 9.13
C PHE A 402 -9.69 10.67 10.36
N ASP A 403 -8.80 10.04 11.13
CA ASP A 403 -9.13 9.15 12.23
C ASP A 403 -8.31 9.46 13.49
N LEU A 404 -8.57 10.64 14.06
CA LEU A 404 -7.94 11.09 15.31
C LEU A 404 -8.30 10.14 16.46
N ARG A 405 -7.29 9.49 17.05
CA ARG A 405 -7.48 8.47 18.10
C ARG A 405 -6.35 8.54 19.14
N GLN A 406 -6.58 7.90 20.29
CA GLN A 406 -5.49 7.62 21.22
C GLN A 406 -4.47 6.69 20.54
N PHE A 407 -3.20 6.76 20.94
CA PHE A 407 -2.15 5.83 20.52
C PHE A 407 -1.53 5.06 21.69
N LEU A 408 -1.86 5.44 22.93
CA LEU A 408 -1.55 4.72 24.16
C LEU A 408 -2.85 4.17 24.76
N TYR A 409 -3.18 2.92 24.40
CA TYR A 409 -4.35 2.22 24.93
C TYR A 409 -3.99 1.27 26.07
N ASN A 410 -4.95 1.02 26.96
CA ASN A 410 -4.95 -0.23 27.72
C ASN A 410 -5.37 -1.39 26.79
N ALA A 411 -4.38 -2.07 26.20
CA ALA A 411 -4.60 -3.15 25.24
C ALA A 411 -5.29 -4.40 25.83
N LYS A 412 -5.48 -4.49 27.16
CA LYS A 412 -6.26 -5.58 27.76
C LYS A 412 -7.76 -5.42 27.56
N TRP A 413 -8.24 -4.20 27.29
CA TRP A 413 -9.67 -3.89 27.09
C TRP A 413 -10.58 -4.55 28.14
N THR A 414 -10.13 -4.59 29.41
CA THR A 414 -10.65 -5.52 30.43
C THR A 414 -12.17 -5.49 30.57
N ARG A 415 -12.77 -4.30 30.65
CA ARG A 415 -14.24 -4.16 30.78
C ARG A 415 -14.95 -4.73 29.55
N GLN A 416 -14.49 -4.36 28.36
CA GLN A 416 -15.11 -4.72 27.10
C GLN A 416 -14.97 -6.23 26.84
N PHE A 417 -13.79 -6.79 27.09
CA PHE A 417 -13.52 -8.21 26.87
C PHE A 417 -14.29 -9.10 27.85
N ASN A 418 -14.39 -8.72 29.14
CA ASN A 418 -15.24 -9.43 30.10
C ASN A 418 -16.73 -9.38 29.73
N THR A 419 -17.18 -8.27 29.15
CA THR A 419 -18.55 -8.13 28.65
C THR A 419 -18.79 -9.11 27.50
N ILE A 420 -17.87 -9.17 26.54
CA ILE A 420 -17.93 -10.14 25.43
C ILE A 420 -17.95 -11.57 25.96
N ASP A 421 -17.11 -11.92 26.94
CA ASP A 421 -17.09 -13.29 27.53
C ASP A 421 -18.42 -13.66 28.17
N THR A 422 -19.02 -12.73 28.91
CA THR A 422 -20.33 -12.94 29.53
C THR A 422 -21.41 -13.17 28.48
N MET A 423 -21.35 -12.44 27.35
CA MET A 423 -22.29 -12.59 26.25
C MET A 423 -22.09 -13.90 25.48
N ALA A 424 -20.83 -14.26 25.17
CA ALA A 424 -20.49 -15.51 24.50
C ALA A 424 -20.92 -16.73 25.33
N ALA A 425 -20.71 -16.69 26.65
CA ALA A 425 -21.13 -17.74 27.57
C ALA A 425 -22.67 -17.88 27.66
N LYS A 426 -23.43 -16.78 27.54
CA LYS A 426 -24.90 -16.82 27.48
C LYS A 426 -25.39 -17.38 26.15
N GLY A 427 -24.79 -16.95 25.03
CA GLY A 427 -25.11 -17.45 23.69
C GLY A 427 -24.87 -18.95 23.54
N ALA A 428 -23.81 -19.48 24.16
CA ALA A 428 -23.50 -20.92 24.16
C ALA A 428 -24.46 -21.76 25.01
N LYS A 429 -25.23 -21.16 25.93
CA LYS A 429 -26.21 -21.86 26.78
C LYS A 429 -27.64 -21.87 26.22
N GLY A 430 -27.90 -21.09 25.17
CA GLY A 430 -29.22 -20.93 24.56
C GLY A 430 -29.31 -21.42 23.11
N ALA A 431 -28.27 -22.09 22.61
CA ALA A 431 -28.19 -22.71 21.28
C ALA A 431 -28.35 -24.22 21.37
#